data_AF-A0AA88SBK6-F1
#
_entry.id   AF-A0AA88SBK6-F1
#
_cell.length_a   1.000
_cell.length_b   1.000
_cell.length_c   1.000
_cell.angle_alpha   90.00
_cell.angle_beta   90.00
_cell.angle_gamma   90.00
#
_symmetry.space_group_name_H-M   'P 1'
#
loop_
_entity.id
_entity.type
_entity.pdbx_description
1 polymer ?
#
loop_
_entity_poly.entity_id
_entity_poly.type
_entity_poly.pdbx_seq_one_letter_code
_entity_poly.pdbx_strand_id
1 'polypeptide(L)'
;MVQLHVKRGDESQFLFNTTVDAPLETVIQQITAIYNGRLKVDRLCSEIPELADHGITLPPNMQGLTDEQIVELKLKDEWEDKCVPSGGPVFKKDEIGRRNGHAPNEKMKEVLLRTVEEAKALVSKKQVQANVCVTMEMVKEPWISLGGRS
;
A
#
# COMPACT_ATOMS: atom_id res chain seq x y z
N MET A 1 -14.14 -15.03 -26.40
CA MET A 1 -13.70 -14.20 -25.25
C MET A 1 -14.85 -14.13 -24.26
N VAL A 2 -14.61 -14.48 -23.00
CA VAL A 2 -15.62 -14.48 -21.92
C VAL A 2 -15.21 -13.44 -20.89
N GLN A 3 -16.16 -12.61 -20.48
CA GLN A 3 -15.98 -11.63 -19.41
C GLN A 3 -16.66 -12.14 -18.15
N LEU A 4 -15.91 -12.23 -17.06
CA LEU A 4 -16.39 -12.62 -15.74
C LEU A 4 -16.54 -11.37 -14.87
N HIS A 5 -17.73 -11.19 -14.29
CA HIS A 5 -17.98 -10.16 -13.29
C HIS A 5 -17.80 -10.77 -11.89
N VAL A 6 -16.70 -10.42 -11.24
CA VAL A 6 -16.40 -10.89 -9.88
C VAL A 6 -17.12 -9.99 -8.86
N LYS A 7 -17.96 -10.60 -8.02
CA LYS A 7 -18.75 -9.92 -6.97
C LYS A 7 -18.52 -10.55 -5.61
N ARG A 8 -18.76 -9.78 -4.55
CA ARG A 8 -18.86 -10.26 -3.18
C ARG A 8 -20.22 -9.82 -2.61
N GLY A 9 -21.18 -10.74 -2.55
CA GLY A 9 -22.57 -10.39 -2.34
C GLY A 9 -23.07 -9.49 -3.48
N ASP A 10 -23.66 -8.35 -3.14
CA ASP A 10 -24.11 -7.35 -4.10
C ASP A 10 -22.99 -6.40 -4.58
N GLU A 11 -21.81 -6.48 -3.97
CA GLU A 11 -20.72 -5.55 -4.27
C GLU A 11 -19.87 -6.04 -5.46
N SER A 12 -19.86 -5.24 -6.53
CA SER A 12 -18.99 -5.42 -7.69
C SER A 12 -17.52 -5.21 -7.31
N GLN A 13 -16.69 -6.24 -7.52
CA GLN A 13 -15.26 -6.16 -7.21
C GLN A 13 -14.46 -5.74 -8.44
N PHE A 14 -14.47 -6.53 -9.51
CA PHE A 14 -13.75 -6.27 -10.76
C PHE A 14 -14.28 -7.13 -11.91
N LEU A 15 -13.92 -6.76 -13.13
CA LEU A 15 -14.16 -7.54 -14.34
C LEU A 15 -12.88 -8.29 -14.72
N PHE A 16 -12.99 -9.52 -15.19
CA PHE A 16 -11.87 -10.37 -15.59
C PHE A 16 -12.16 -11.01 -16.94
N ASN A 17 -11.19 -10.99 -17.85
CA ASN A 17 -11.33 -11.60 -19.18
C ASN A 17 -10.63 -12.95 -19.24
N THR A 18 -11.30 -13.94 -19.83
CA THR A 18 -10.77 -15.28 -20.06
C THR A 18 -11.34 -15.92 -21.33
N THR A 19 -10.97 -17.16 -21.63
CA THR A 19 -11.51 -17.95 -22.74
C THR A 19 -12.37 -19.10 -22.22
N VAL A 20 -13.25 -19.65 -23.07
CA VAL A 20 -14.11 -20.80 -22.70
C VAL A 20 -13.27 -22.06 -22.44
N ASP A 21 -12.12 -22.15 -23.11
CA ASP A 21 -11.20 -23.30 -23.03
C ASP A 21 -10.30 -23.26 -21.78
N ALA A 22 -10.33 -22.17 -21.02
CA ALA A 22 -9.49 -22.01 -19.83
C ALA A 22 -9.92 -22.99 -18.73
N PRO A 23 -9.00 -23.78 -18.14
CA PRO A 23 -9.32 -24.63 -17.01
C PRO A 23 -9.85 -23.82 -15.83
N LEU A 24 -10.92 -24.30 -15.20
CA LEU A 24 -11.56 -23.62 -14.06
C LEU A 24 -10.57 -23.32 -12.92
N GLU A 25 -9.67 -24.27 -12.64
CA GLU A 25 -8.64 -24.12 -11.61
C GLU A 25 -7.72 -22.93 -11.90
N THR A 26 -7.25 -22.80 -13.15
CA THR A 26 -6.43 -21.67 -13.59
C THR A 26 -7.17 -20.35 -13.44
N VAL A 27 -8.45 -20.30 -13.84
CA VAL A 27 -9.27 -19.09 -13.70
C VAL A 27 -9.44 -18.71 -12.23
N ILE A 28 -9.69 -19.67 -11.34
CA ILE A 28 -9.80 -19.43 -9.90
C ILE A 28 -8.48 -18.89 -9.34
N GLN A 29 -7.34 -19.49 -9.69
CA GLN A 29 -6.03 -19.03 -9.24
C GLN A 29 -5.74 -17.60 -9.69
N GLN A 30 -6.04 -17.26 -10.95
CA GLN A 30 -5.85 -15.92 -11.51
C GLN A 30 -6.73 -14.87 -10.82
N ILE A 31 -8.03 -15.16 -10.66
CA ILE A 31 -8.97 -14.27 -9.97
C ILE A 31 -8.52 -14.05 -8.52
N THR A 32 -8.11 -15.12 -7.83
CA THR A 32 -7.64 -15.06 -6.44
C THR A 32 -6.37 -14.23 -6.32
N ALA A 33 -5.43 -14.38 -7.26
CA ALA A 33 -4.20 -13.60 -7.29
C ALA A 33 -4.49 -12.10 -7.49
N ILE A 34 -5.40 -11.75 -8.41
CA ILE A 34 -5.83 -10.36 -8.64
C ILE A 34 -6.48 -9.79 -7.38
N TYR A 35 -7.42 -10.52 -6.79
CA TYR A 35 -8.13 -10.08 -5.59
C TYR A 35 -7.16 -9.81 -4.43
N ASN A 36 -6.27 -10.76 -4.15
CA ASN A 36 -5.26 -10.61 -3.09
C ASN A 36 -4.27 -9.48 -3.39
N GLY A 37 -3.87 -9.31 -4.66
CA GLY A 37 -2.99 -8.22 -5.06
C GLY A 37 -3.63 -6.85 -4.84
N ARG A 38 -4.92 -6.69 -5.12
CA ARG A 38 -5.66 -5.45 -4.84
C ARG A 38 -5.70 -5.13 -3.35
N LEU A 39 -5.98 -6.13 -2.51
CA LEU A 39 -5.96 -5.96 -1.05
C LEU A 39 -4.57 -5.55 -0.54
N LYS A 40 -3.51 -6.09 -1.13
CA LYS A 40 -2.13 -5.72 -0.82
C LYS A 40 -1.85 -4.25 -1.18
N VAL A 41 -2.24 -3.82 -2.38
CA VAL A 41 -2.13 -2.40 -2.81
C VAL A 41 -2.91 -1.49 -1.87
N ASP A 42 -4.15 -1.82 -1.55
CA ASP A 42 -4.99 -1.03 -0.64
C ASP A 42 -4.35 -0.88 0.74
N ARG A 43 -3.73 -1.95 1.26
CA ARG A 43 -3.00 -1.91 2.55
C ARG A 43 -1.78 -0.99 2.52
N LEU A 44 -0.98 -0.98 1.44
CA LEU A 44 0.14 -0.04 1.34
C LEU A 44 -0.38 1.40 1.24
N CYS A 45 -1.42 1.59 0.44
CA CYS A 45 -2.06 2.88 0.23
C CYS A 45 -2.69 3.48 1.50
N SER A 46 -3.00 2.68 2.53
CA SER A 46 -3.46 3.20 3.84
C SER A 46 -2.31 3.65 4.74
N GLU A 47 -1.11 3.09 4.59
CA GLU A 47 0.03 3.39 5.45
C GLU A 47 0.88 4.57 4.96
N ILE A 48 0.93 4.78 3.65
CA ILE A 48 1.77 5.83 3.03
C ILE A 48 1.40 7.26 3.47
N PRO A 49 0.13 7.65 3.68
CA PRO A 49 -0.18 9.00 4.17
C PRO A 49 0.46 9.29 5.53
N GLU A 50 0.36 8.37 6.48
CA GLU A 50 0.99 8.54 7.79
C GLU A 50 2.52 8.51 7.71
N LEU A 51 3.08 7.70 6.80
CA LEU A 51 4.52 7.72 6.49
C LEU A 51 4.95 9.10 5.97
N ALA A 52 4.14 9.71 5.12
CA ALA A 52 4.42 11.00 4.53
C ALA A 52 4.31 12.16 5.55
N ASP A 53 3.48 12.01 6.59
CA ASP A 53 3.30 13.02 7.62
C ASP A 53 4.23 12.88 8.83
N HIS A 54 4.56 11.66 9.23
CA HIS A 54 5.27 11.39 10.49
C HIS A 54 6.51 10.51 10.33
N GLY A 55 6.84 10.07 9.11
CA GLY A 55 8.00 9.22 8.88
C GLY A 55 7.74 7.74 9.16
N ILE A 56 8.83 6.98 9.24
CA ILE A 56 8.75 5.52 9.36
C ILE A 56 8.17 5.11 10.72
N THR A 57 7.56 3.92 10.74
CA THR A 57 7.11 3.30 11.99
C THR A 57 8.32 3.00 12.86
N LEU A 58 8.19 3.21 14.17
CA LEU A 58 9.19 2.79 15.15
C LEU A 58 9.27 1.26 15.23
N PRO A 59 10.41 0.70 15.66
CA PRO A 59 10.53 -0.70 16.02
C PRO A 59 9.44 -1.14 17.02
N PRO A 60 8.91 -2.37 16.94
CA PRO A 60 7.78 -2.82 17.79
C PRO A 60 8.04 -2.73 19.29
N ASN A 61 9.31 -2.81 19.71
CA ASN A 61 9.74 -2.65 21.10
C ASN A 61 9.78 -1.19 21.58
N MET A 62 9.60 -0.22 20.69
CA MET A 62 9.60 1.22 21.00
C MET A 62 8.22 1.88 20.82
N GLN A 63 7.29 1.24 20.12
CA GLN A 63 5.96 1.79 19.87
C GLN A 63 5.15 1.93 21.18
N GLY A 64 4.59 3.12 21.41
CA GLY A 64 3.76 3.42 22.58
C GLY A 64 4.53 3.65 23.90
N LEU A 65 5.86 3.67 23.86
CA LEU A 65 6.69 4.10 24.98
C LEU A 65 6.87 5.62 24.99
N THR A 66 7.02 6.21 26.16
CA THR A 66 7.39 7.63 26.26
C THR A 66 8.87 7.83 25.93
N ASP A 67 9.21 9.06 25.55
CA ASP A 67 10.59 9.47 25.27
C ASP A 67 11.51 9.16 26.49
N GLU A 68 10.99 9.27 27.73
CA GLU A 68 11.75 8.92 28.94
C GLU A 68 12.01 7.41 29.07
N GLN A 69 10.99 6.58 28.79
CA GLN A 69 11.11 5.12 28.84
C GLN A 69 12.10 4.60 27.81
N ILE A 70 12.12 5.20 26.61
CA ILE A 70 13.09 4.86 25.55
C ILE A 70 14.52 5.12 26.02
N VAL A 71 14.76 6.27 26.67
CA VAL A 71 16.08 6.65 27.21
C VAL A 71 16.48 5.74 28.36
N GLU A 72 15.57 5.43 29.28
CA GLU A 72 15.82 4.54 30.43
C GLU A 72 16.17 3.12 29.98
N LEU A 73 15.41 2.59 29.02
CA LEU A 73 15.63 1.26 28.44
C LEU A 73 16.78 1.23 27.41
N LYS A 74 17.37 2.40 27.09
CA LYS A 74 18.45 2.57 26.10
C LYS A 74 18.11 1.98 24.74
N LEU A 75 16.84 2.09 24.35
CA LEU A 75 16.37 1.61 23.05
C LEU A 75 16.83 2.57 21.95
N LYS A 76 17.20 2.02 20.79
CA LYS A 76 17.63 2.79 19.62
C LYS A 76 16.82 2.37 18.42
N ASP A 77 16.44 3.35 17.61
CA ASP A 77 15.81 3.10 16.32
C ASP A 77 16.87 2.66 15.30
N GLU A 78 16.98 1.35 15.08
CA GLU A 78 17.91 0.80 14.08
C GLU A 78 17.52 1.10 12.63
N TRP A 79 16.30 1.61 12.41
CA TRP A 79 15.76 1.88 11.09
C TRP A 79 15.96 3.33 10.68
N GLU A 80 16.08 4.24 11.65
CA GLU A 80 16.34 5.67 11.42
C GLU A 80 17.52 5.89 10.46
N ASP A 81 18.66 5.24 10.73
CA ASP A 81 19.87 5.35 9.92
C ASP A 81 19.73 4.71 8.52
N LYS A 82 18.87 3.70 8.37
CA LYS A 82 18.70 2.94 7.12
C LYS A 82 17.67 3.56 6.19
N CYS A 83 16.71 4.29 6.74
CA CYS A 83 15.50 4.70 6.05
C CYS A 83 15.37 6.23 6.02
N VAL A 84 16.45 6.92 5.68
CA VAL A 84 16.47 8.38 5.56
C VAL A 84 15.78 8.82 4.26
N PRO A 85 14.77 9.70 4.32
CA PRO A 85 14.13 10.24 3.13
C PRO A 85 15.11 10.98 2.22
N SER A 86 14.98 10.78 0.90
CA SER A 86 15.77 11.53 -0.07
C SER A 86 15.44 13.03 0.00
N GLY A 87 16.46 13.83 0.31
CA GLY A 87 16.31 15.27 0.53
C GLY A 87 16.15 15.69 2.00
N GLY A 88 16.38 14.77 2.93
CA GLY A 88 16.48 15.05 4.37
C GLY A 88 15.13 14.93 5.10
N PRO A 89 15.15 14.54 6.39
CA PRO A 89 13.95 14.43 7.20
C PRO A 89 13.50 15.80 7.71
N VAL A 90 12.19 15.99 7.81
CA VAL A 90 11.53 17.09 8.50
C VAL A 90 10.87 16.53 9.75
N PHE A 91 11.20 17.08 10.91
CA PHE A 91 10.65 16.59 12.18
C PHE A 91 9.17 16.98 12.33
N LYS A 92 8.30 15.98 12.40
CA LYS A 92 6.86 16.07 12.66
C LYS A 92 6.46 14.96 13.63
N LYS A 93 6.35 15.29 14.92
CA LYS A 93 6.03 14.33 15.97
C LYS A 93 4.70 13.61 15.69
N ASP A 94 4.68 12.30 15.91
CA ASP A 94 3.48 11.49 15.96
C ASP A 94 2.92 11.51 17.39
N GLU A 95 1.68 12.00 17.56
CA GLU A 95 1.02 12.07 18.87
C GLU A 95 0.71 10.68 19.44
N ILE A 96 0.59 9.67 18.58
CA ILE A 96 0.26 8.29 18.95
C ILE A 96 1.52 7.53 19.40
N GLY A 97 2.72 8.02 19.05
CA GLY A 97 3.99 7.38 19.40
C GLY A 97 4.25 6.08 18.64
N ARG A 98 3.71 5.95 17.42
CA ARG A 98 3.93 4.79 16.53
C ARG A 98 5.04 5.04 15.52
N ARG A 99 5.30 6.29 15.15
CA ARG A 99 6.30 6.70 14.15
C ARG A 99 7.40 7.56 14.76
N ASN A 100 8.56 7.57 14.11
CA ASN A 100 9.75 8.24 14.64
C ASN A 100 9.72 9.77 14.48
N GLY A 101 8.76 10.30 13.71
CA GLY A 101 8.61 11.73 13.47
C GLY A 101 9.52 12.28 12.37
N HIS A 102 10.36 11.47 11.73
CA HIS A 102 11.25 11.89 10.65
C HIS A 102 10.52 11.81 9.30
N ALA A 103 9.64 12.77 9.06
CA ALA A 103 8.83 12.84 7.85
C ALA A 103 9.66 13.21 6.61
N PRO A 104 9.25 12.78 5.40
CA PRO A 104 9.83 13.25 4.17
C PRO A 104 9.57 14.75 3.92
N ASN A 105 10.37 15.37 3.05
CA ASN A 105 10.13 16.75 2.63
C ASN A 105 8.82 16.91 1.84
N GLU A 106 8.33 18.15 1.72
CA GLU A 106 7.02 18.43 1.10
C GLU A 106 6.92 17.91 -0.33
N LYS A 107 7.98 18.06 -1.13
CA LYS A 107 8.02 17.56 -2.52
C LYS A 107 7.86 16.04 -2.58
N MET A 108 8.53 15.31 -1.69
CA MET A 108 8.44 13.85 -1.63
C MET A 108 7.08 13.41 -1.08
N LYS A 109 6.52 14.13 -0.09
CA LYS A 109 5.15 13.91 0.39
C LYS A 109 4.13 14.03 -0.74
N GLU A 110 4.20 15.08 -1.56
CA GLU A 110 3.32 15.24 -2.73
C GLU A 110 3.43 14.07 -3.71
N VAL A 111 4.66 13.62 -4.00
CA VAL A 111 4.89 12.45 -4.88
C VAL A 111 4.27 11.19 -4.29
N LEU A 112 4.50 10.91 -3.00
CA LEU A 112 3.93 9.74 -2.31
C LEU A 112 2.40 9.74 -2.36
N LEU A 113 1.77 10.87 -2.03
CA LEU A 113 0.32 11.00 -2.03
C LEU A 113 -0.25 10.85 -3.44
N ARG A 114 0.37 11.46 -4.45
CA ARG A 114 -0.02 11.29 -5.85
C ARG A 114 0.07 9.83 -6.30
N THR A 115 1.18 9.15 -6.00
CA THR A 115 1.36 7.72 -6.36
C THR A 115 0.30 6.84 -5.66
N VAL A 116 -0.09 7.15 -4.43
CA VAL A 116 -1.20 6.46 -3.75
C VAL A 116 -2.53 6.67 -4.46
N GLU A 117 -2.84 7.90 -4.87
CA GLU A 117 -4.07 8.20 -5.59
C GLU A 117 -4.14 7.47 -6.94
N GLU A 118 -3.04 7.49 -7.70
CA GLU A 118 -2.88 6.77 -8.96
C GLU A 118 -3.06 5.25 -8.77
N ALA A 119 -2.40 4.69 -7.75
CA ALA A 119 -2.51 3.27 -7.42
C ALA A 119 -3.94 2.87 -7.04
N LYS A 120 -4.60 3.65 -6.16
CA LYS A 120 -6.01 3.42 -5.77
C LYS A 120 -6.96 3.50 -6.96
N ALA A 121 -6.70 4.42 -7.90
CA ALA A 121 -7.52 4.55 -9.11
C ALA A 121 -7.40 3.31 -10.01
N LEU A 122 -6.20 2.77 -10.19
CA LEU A 122 -5.95 1.56 -10.99
C LEU A 122 -6.66 0.33 -10.43
N VAL A 123 -6.61 0.11 -9.11
CA VAL A 123 -7.25 -1.05 -8.46
C VAL A 123 -8.70 -0.78 -8.01
N SER A 124 -9.27 0.37 -8.36
CA SER A 124 -10.59 0.80 -7.88
C SER A 124 -11.72 -0.09 -8.38
N LYS A 125 -12.78 -0.23 -7.56
CA LYS A 125 -14.06 -0.82 -8.00
C LYS A 125 -14.74 0.01 -9.11
N LYS A 126 -14.35 1.28 -9.27
CA LYS A 126 -14.80 2.14 -10.38
C LYS A 126 -14.44 1.59 -11.76
N GLN A 127 -13.43 0.74 -11.87
CA GLN A 127 -13.07 0.07 -13.14
C GLN A 127 -14.23 -0.77 -13.69
N VAL A 128 -15.08 -1.32 -12.83
CA VAL A 128 -16.29 -2.04 -13.26
C VAL A 128 -17.27 -1.12 -13.97
N GLN A 129 -17.46 0.11 -13.46
CA GLN A 129 -18.35 1.10 -14.07
C GLN A 129 -17.81 1.59 -15.41
N ALA A 130 -16.49 1.66 -15.54
CA ALA A 130 -15.81 1.98 -16.79
C ALA A 130 -15.73 0.79 -17.77
N ASN A 131 -16.28 -0.37 -17.41
CA ASN A 131 -16.20 -1.63 -18.16
C ASN A 131 -14.76 -2.07 -18.47
N VAL A 132 -13.81 -1.76 -17.59
CA VAL A 132 -12.40 -2.12 -17.71
C VAL A 132 -12.14 -3.42 -16.97
N CYS A 133 -11.48 -4.37 -17.64
CA CYS A 133 -11.06 -5.62 -17.03
C CYS A 133 -9.72 -5.47 -16.33
N VAL A 134 -9.62 -5.99 -15.11
CA VAL A 134 -8.40 -5.93 -14.31
C VAL A 134 -7.52 -7.12 -14.66
N THR A 135 -6.25 -6.84 -14.97
CA THR A 135 -5.22 -7.86 -15.18
C THR A 135 -4.24 -7.89 -14.01
N MET A 136 -3.44 -8.95 -13.91
CA MET A 136 -2.37 -9.00 -12.90
C MET A 136 -1.34 -7.89 -13.08
N GLU A 137 -1.09 -7.43 -14.31
CA GLU A 137 -0.15 -6.34 -14.59
C GLU A 137 -0.64 -5.02 -14.00
N MET A 138 -1.94 -4.72 -14.16
CA MET A 138 -2.58 -3.53 -13.59
C MET A 138 -2.53 -3.48 -12.05
N VAL A 139 -2.34 -4.63 -11.40
CA VAL A 139 -2.20 -4.72 -9.93
C VAL A 139 -0.72 -4.73 -9.53
N LYS A 140 0.14 -5.39 -10.33
CA LYS A 140 1.57 -5.53 -10.04
C LYS A 140 2.32 -4.21 -10.22
N GLU A 141 1.97 -3.42 -11.23
CA GLU A 141 2.56 -2.10 -11.46
C GLU A 141 2.40 -1.16 -10.26
N PRO A 142 1.18 -0.88 -9.74
CA PRO A 142 1.02 -0.05 -8.56
C PRO A 142 1.61 -0.70 -7.30
N TRP A 143 1.60 -2.03 -7.19
CA TRP A 143 2.26 -2.71 -6.06
C TRP A 143 3.77 -2.41 -6.03
N ILE A 144 4.45 -2.48 -7.17
CA ILE A 144 5.89 -2.22 -7.28
C ILE A 144 6.19 -0.72 -7.11
N SER A 145 5.37 0.17 -7.67
CA SER A 145 5.60 1.62 -7.56
C SER A 145 5.51 2.11 -6.11
N LEU A 146 4.68 1.46 -5.28
CA LEU A 146 4.57 1.72 -3.85
C LEU A 146 5.68 1.02 -3.01
N GLY A 147 6.66 0.39 -3.65
CA GLY A 147 7.81 -0.25 -3.01
C GLY A 147 7.60 -1.72 -2.63
N GLY A 148 6.50 -2.35 -3.07
CA GLY A 148 6.27 -3.77 -2.89
C GLY A 148 7.30 -4.62 -3.65
N ARG A 149 7.95 -5.56 -2.95
CA ARG A 149 8.88 -6.53 -3.55
C ARG A 149 8.26 -7.92 -3.61
N SER A 150 8.64 -8.70 -4.62
CA SER A 150 8.19 -10.09 -4.88
C SER A 150 9.03 -11.10 -4.13
#